data_AF-A0A1Y1VM47-F1
#
_entry.id   AF-A0A1Y1VM47-F1
#
_cell.length_a   1.000
_cell.length_b   1.000
_cell.length_c   1.000
_cell.angle_alpha   90.00
_cell.angle_beta   90.00
_cell.angle_gamma   90.00
#
_symmetry.space_group_name_H-M   'P 1'
#
loop_
_entity.id
_entity.type
_entity.pdbx_description
1 polymer ?
#
loop_
_entity_poly.entity_id
_entity_poly.type
_entity_poly.pdbx_seq_one_letter_code
_entity_poly.pdbx_strand_id
1 'polypeptide(L)'
;MTNFYGKNLCYGDVINVEGDGKIALSNFHVENIYFKYENSLIKTHNPQKNGPNVSLSSCSIKNLYQNFEFYSASLITINQGIVKFDNCNIDNINGIKMGLTSQENQGIVHFISTVINNIYSKYPEPIFYSKNYYKYFSERSLLKIVFFFLFNKKLYNIHECYKTNSCNSFKEKFSETFDSSLLYHSSEIKITLNHCSFDHIYGKKGMKLNDGYISFKNSQIVNSYFENGFLYYPNNNNKEIEVSYNFENVTFSNNKSNKGTFLHISDVISGSKFLLDVRKSNFINNTAEYFGGVIYSEAKKDFSCYNLIFKNSIFEDNTAILGKISYVFDIEHEMLFFPTSLLDDLKSFNNNFVTNPTYLMFDEDYNNTIEIYSGDRIDQEYSSSIYDDYGNKFSLSDDISNSKIEDLIFYEMLFYGKKNEVLRSKIYGSTKSYCLNNSCKFKNLRLVGPPGDYVLELKIVGFGNYEEFLNNSIKLNVKIKECNEPGYIYQDKDGENIKSCYKPICNPKCSNQGVCINDNICDCSKTTYTGRICSERNRLGKNKIFNQIIYIISIGFIIVTIGSIYFVFHHRKNEIIKAGNI
;
A
#
# COMPACT_ATOMS: atom_id res chain seq x y z
N MET A 1 45.22 19.06 31.59
CA MET A 1 45.34 18.31 32.85
C MET A 1 45.55 16.85 32.51
N THR A 2 46.47 16.18 33.21
CA THR A 2 46.75 14.75 33.06
C THR A 2 46.13 14.02 34.25
N ASN A 3 45.40 12.93 33.99
CA ASN A 3 44.76 12.06 34.99
C ASN A 3 43.61 12.75 35.77
N PHE A 4 42.39 12.53 35.32
CA PHE A 4 41.18 12.95 36.05
C PHE A 4 40.33 11.72 36.38
N TYR A 5 39.83 11.64 37.61
CA TYR A 5 38.97 10.56 38.07
C TYR A 5 37.73 11.14 38.76
N GLY A 6 36.55 10.84 38.23
CA GLY A 6 35.27 11.23 38.81
C GLY A 6 34.33 10.04 38.96
N LYS A 7 33.58 9.99 40.06
CA LYS A 7 32.60 8.92 40.33
C LYS A 7 31.35 9.52 40.95
N ASN A 8 30.18 8.99 40.57
CA ASN A 8 28.87 9.41 41.11
C ASN A 8 28.63 10.91 40.91
N LEU A 9 28.90 11.40 39.70
CA LEU A 9 28.70 12.80 39.35
C LEU A 9 27.20 13.05 39.13
N CYS A 10 26.62 14.02 39.82
CA CYS A 10 25.20 14.27 39.79
C CYS A 10 24.93 15.78 39.73
N TYR A 11 23.90 16.16 38.95
CA TYR A 11 23.39 17.53 38.80
C TYR A 11 24.34 18.51 38.08
N GLY A 12 24.08 18.75 36.80
CA GLY A 12 24.80 19.71 35.97
C GLY A 12 25.67 19.06 34.89
N ASP A 13 26.41 19.88 34.16
CA ASP A 13 27.39 19.42 33.18
C ASP A 13 28.70 19.03 33.87
N VAL A 14 29.41 18.01 33.35
CA VAL A 14 30.72 17.62 33.91
C VAL A 14 31.81 18.59 33.48
N ILE A 15 31.75 19.04 32.23
CA ILE A 15 32.62 20.06 31.66
C ILE A 15 31.72 21.13 31.06
N ASN A 16 31.76 22.32 31.65
CA ASN A 16 31.06 23.50 31.11
C ASN A 16 32.09 24.53 30.64
N VAL A 17 32.02 24.93 29.37
CA VAL A 17 32.95 25.89 28.76
C VAL A 17 32.17 27.06 28.18
N GLU A 18 32.46 28.25 28.68
CA GLU A 18 31.91 29.50 28.16
C GLU A 18 32.94 30.22 27.27
N GLY A 19 32.49 30.90 26.22
CA GLY A 19 33.36 31.69 25.34
C GLY A 19 34.28 30.82 24.48
N ASP A 20 35.48 31.34 24.18
CA ASP A 20 36.47 30.67 23.32
C ASP A 20 37.50 29.84 24.14
N GLY A 21 37.03 29.24 25.24
CA GLY A 21 37.86 28.48 26.19
C GLY A 21 38.53 27.25 25.57
N LYS A 22 39.71 26.87 26.08
CA LYS A 22 40.46 25.69 25.62
C LYS A 22 40.68 24.70 26.75
N ILE A 23 40.26 23.45 26.56
CA ILE A 23 40.43 22.37 27.53
C ILE A 23 41.10 21.19 26.84
N ALA A 24 42.18 20.68 27.43
CA ALA A 24 42.82 19.44 27.00
C ALA A 24 43.02 18.51 28.21
N LEU A 25 42.36 17.36 28.17
CA LEU A 25 42.40 16.33 29.21
C LEU A 25 42.95 15.03 28.62
N SER A 26 43.86 14.39 29.36
CA SER A 26 44.33 13.04 29.06
C SER A 26 44.12 12.12 30.26
N ASN A 27 43.83 10.85 30.00
CA ASN A 27 43.50 9.84 31.02
C ASN A 27 42.31 10.29 31.87
N PHE A 28 41.20 10.61 31.19
CA PHE A 28 39.97 11.08 31.81
C PHE A 28 39.04 9.90 32.11
N HIS A 29 38.83 9.59 33.38
CA HIS A 29 38.02 8.47 33.82
C HIS A 29 36.82 8.98 34.63
N VAL A 30 35.62 8.75 34.14
CA VAL A 30 34.39 9.11 34.84
C VAL A 30 33.37 7.98 34.81
N GLU A 31 32.70 7.77 35.94
CA GLU A 31 31.66 6.74 36.05
C GLU A 31 30.45 7.20 36.87
N ASN A 32 29.28 6.62 36.56
CA ASN A 32 28.00 6.86 37.24
C ASN A 32 27.61 8.34 37.18
N ILE A 33 27.34 8.83 35.98
CA ILE A 33 26.98 10.23 35.75
C ILE A 33 25.48 10.33 35.58
N TYR A 34 24.84 11.19 36.38
CA TYR A 34 23.40 11.38 36.36
C TYR A 34 23.06 12.83 35.96
N PHE A 35 22.42 12.98 34.80
CA PHE A 35 21.92 14.24 34.29
C PHE A 35 20.42 14.40 34.56
N LYS A 36 20.04 15.63 34.93
CA LYS A 36 18.67 16.14 34.87
C LYS A 36 18.64 17.32 33.90
N TYR A 37 17.48 17.59 33.32
CA TYR A 37 17.30 18.73 32.40
C TYR A 37 18.19 18.61 31.14
N GLU A 38 18.47 19.73 30.47
CA GLU A 38 19.28 19.81 29.25
C GLU A 38 20.80 19.80 29.51
N ASN A 39 21.27 18.96 30.42
CA ASN A 39 22.70 18.85 30.76
C ASN A 39 23.39 17.74 29.96
N SER A 40 24.71 17.84 29.79
CA SER A 40 25.52 16.89 29.03
C SER A 40 26.92 16.74 29.65
N LEU A 41 27.69 15.72 29.23
CA LEU A 41 29.08 15.58 29.71
C LEU A 41 29.91 16.83 29.40
N ILE A 42 29.77 17.37 28.18
CA ILE A 42 30.44 18.58 27.73
C ILE A 42 29.38 19.54 27.20
N LYS A 43 29.17 20.65 27.89
CA LYS A 43 28.31 21.74 27.43
C LYS A 43 29.14 22.97 27.12
N THR A 44 28.90 23.55 25.96
CA THR A 44 29.53 24.80 25.55
C THR A 44 28.48 25.86 25.27
N HIS A 45 28.71 27.09 25.69
CA HIS A 45 27.77 28.18 25.47
C HIS A 45 28.48 29.53 25.29
N ASN A 46 27.76 30.49 24.71
CA ASN A 46 28.22 31.87 24.46
C ASN A 46 29.58 31.98 23.73
N PRO A 47 29.79 31.33 22.57
CA PRO A 47 31.03 31.49 21.81
C PRO A 47 31.24 32.94 21.37
N GLN A 48 32.49 33.42 21.36
CA GLN A 48 32.80 34.82 20.98
C GLN A 48 33.25 34.93 19.53
N LYS A 49 34.24 34.14 19.12
CA LYS A 49 34.78 34.18 17.75
C LYS A 49 34.94 32.80 17.15
N ASN A 50 35.73 31.94 17.79
CA ASN A 50 36.03 30.60 17.29
C ASN A 50 35.22 29.51 18.01
N GLY A 51 34.61 29.86 19.14
CA GLY A 51 34.04 28.90 20.08
C GLY A 51 35.11 28.12 20.84
N PRO A 52 34.69 27.32 21.83
CA PRO A 52 35.61 26.57 22.66
C PRO A 52 36.26 25.38 21.94
N ASN A 53 37.45 25.00 22.40
CA ASN A 53 38.19 23.85 21.90
C ASN A 53 38.46 22.87 23.06
N VAL A 54 37.72 21.77 23.07
CA VAL A 54 37.75 20.75 24.13
C VAL A 54 38.28 19.45 23.55
N SER A 55 39.34 18.89 24.12
CA SER A 55 39.96 17.64 23.68
C SER A 55 40.14 16.68 24.84
N LEU A 56 39.56 15.48 24.75
CA LEU A 56 39.67 14.38 25.69
C LEU A 56 40.41 13.23 25.01
N SER A 57 41.48 12.74 25.63
CA SER A 57 42.31 11.65 25.11
C SER A 57 42.46 10.51 26.11
N SER A 58 42.50 9.26 25.61
CA SER A 58 42.65 8.04 26.43
C SER A 58 41.63 7.99 27.57
N CYS A 59 40.35 8.24 27.26
CA CYS A 59 39.32 8.41 28.28
C CYS A 59 38.44 7.15 28.49
N SER A 60 37.86 6.99 29.68
CA SER A 60 36.87 5.95 29.99
C SER A 60 35.66 6.60 30.64
N ILE A 61 34.51 6.57 29.98
CA ILE A 61 33.25 7.15 30.44
C ILE A 61 32.23 6.04 30.57
N LYS A 62 31.68 5.81 31.77
CA LYS A 62 30.76 4.70 32.03
C LYS A 62 29.49 5.13 32.75
N ASN A 63 28.38 4.46 32.46
CA ASN A 63 27.12 4.59 33.19
C ASN A 63 26.60 6.04 33.18
N LEU A 64 26.29 6.55 31.99
CA LEU A 64 25.65 7.85 31.81
C LEU A 64 24.12 7.64 31.87
N TYR A 65 23.43 8.40 32.70
CA TYR A 65 21.97 8.38 32.79
C TYR A 65 21.38 9.76 32.54
N GLN A 66 20.59 9.92 31.48
CA GLN A 66 19.91 11.16 31.12
C GLN A 66 18.40 11.08 31.43
N ASN A 67 17.97 11.79 32.47
CA ASN A 67 16.56 11.84 32.87
C ASN A 67 15.92 13.18 32.46
N PHE A 68 15.54 13.27 31.19
CA PHE A 68 14.83 14.43 30.67
C PHE A 68 13.71 14.03 29.71
N GLU A 69 12.57 14.71 29.85
CA GLU A 69 11.35 14.42 29.07
C GLU A 69 11.37 15.03 27.66
N PHE A 70 12.40 15.80 27.33
CA PHE A 70 12.68 16.32 26.00
C PHE A 70 14.05 15.85 25.52
N TYR A 71 14.33 16.01 24.21
CA TYR A 71 15.62 15.67 23.65
C TYR A 71 16.77 16.34 24.41
N SER A 72 17.74 15.56 24.84
CA SER A 72 19.00 16.09 25.37
C SER A 72 20.20 15.21 24.98
N ALA A 73 21.31 15.86 24.67
CA ALA A 73 22.55 15.17 24.40
C ALA A 73 23.20 14.68 25.71
N SER A 74 23.59 13.41 25.73
CA SER A 74 24.29 12.81 26.87
C SER A 74 25.78 13.17 26.90
N LEU A 75 26.43 13.32 25.75
CA LEU A 75 27.87 13.59 25.68
C LEU A 75 28.17 15.05 25.40
N ILE A 76 27.60 15.63 24.35
CA ILE A 76 28.06 16.93 23.85
C ILE A 76 26.88 17.81 23.49
N THR A 77 26.82 19.00 24.10
CA THR A 77 26.00 20.10 23.61
C THR A 77 26.93 21.22 23.16
N ILE A 78 27.02 21.46 21.85
CA ILE A 78 27.91 22.46 21.26
C ILE A 78 27.21 23.40 20.29
N ASN A 79 27.43 24.70 20.44
CA ASN A 79 26.91 25.71 19.51
C ASN A 79 27.97 26.19 18.50
N GLN A 80 29.23 26.31 18.90
CA GLN A 80 30.36 26.62 18.01
C GLN A 80 31.62 26.05 18.63
N GLY A 81 32.67 25.83 17.83
CA GLY A 81 33.97 25.36 18.32
C GLY A 81 34.23 23.89 18.00
N ILE A 82 35.13 23.25 18.75
CA ILE A 82 35.61 21.90 18.47
C ILE A 82 35.57 21.07 19.75
N VAL A 83 34.91 19.91 19.72
CA VAL A 83 35.01 18.88 20.75
C VAL A 83 35.61 17.61 20.14
N LYS A 84 36.71 17.13 20.71
CA LYS A 84 37.45 15.96 20.24
C LYS A 84 37.54 14.89 21.34
N PHE A 85 37.13 13.67 21.00
CA PHE A 85 37.41 12.45 21.76
C PHE A 85 38.42 11.61 20.98
N ASP A 86 39.52 11.23 21.63
CA ASP A 86 40.62 10.47 21.03
C ASP A 86 40.93 9.22 21.87
N ASN A 87 40.85 8.04 21.26
CA ASN A 87 41.12 6.76 21.92
C ASN A 87 40.31 6.58 23.23
N CYS A 88 39.00 6.81 23.18
CA CYS A 88 38.13 6.78 24.35
C CYS A 88 37.24 5.53 24.39
N ASN A 89 36.89 5.03 25.57
CA ASN A 89 35.86 4.01 25.74
C ASN A 89 34.65 4.61 26.45
N ILE A 90 33.50 4.61 25.79
CA ILE A 90 32.25 5.16 26.32
C ILE A 90 31.24 4.02 26.36
N ASP A 91 30.66 3.75 27.52
CA ASP A 91 29.83 2.57 27.72
C ASP A 91 28.62 2.84 28.62
N ASN A 92 27.54 2.12 28.35
CA ASN A 92 26.30 2.12 29.12
C ASN A 92 25.68 3.52 29.27
N ILE A 93 25.16 4.05 28.16
CA ILE A 93 24.47 5.34 28.11
C ILE A 93 22.98 5.09 28.05
N ASN A 94 22.24 5.56 29.05
CA ASN A 94 20.81 5.32 29.18
C ASN A 94 20.04 6.64 29.30
N GLY A 95 18.85 6.75 28.73
CA GLY A 95 17.99 7.91 28.95
C GLY A 95 16.59 7.78 28.40
N ILE A 96 15.77 8.81 28.65
CA ILE A 96 14.38 8.85 28.18
C ILE A 96 14.31 9.31 26.72
N LYS A 97 14.55 10.60 26.45
CA LYS A 97 14.67 11.18 25.11
C LYS A 97 16.09 11.71 24.92
N MET A 98 17.01 10.87 24.47
CA MET A 98 18.42 11.25 24.44
C MET A 98 19.14 10.87 23.14
N GLY A 99 20.14 11.70 22.82
CA GLY A 99 21.16 11.40 21.82
C GLY A 99 22.56 11.51 22.43
N LEU A 100 23.59 11.35 21.61
CA LEU A 100 24.98 11.59 22.01
C LEU A 100 25.35 13.07 21.88
N THR A 101 24.92 13.70 20.78
CA THR A 101 25.34 15.08 20.47
C THR A 101 24.15 15.96 20.12
N SER A 102 24.18 17.20 20.60
CA SER A 102 23.35 18.31 20.12
C SER A 102 24.31 19.36 19.58
N GLN A 103 24.32 19.53 18.27
CA GLN A 103 25.20 20.46 17.58
C GLN A 103 24.37 21.61 17.00
N GLU A 104 24.79 22.83 17.26
CA GLU A 104 24.23 24.03 16.65
C GLU A 104 25.31 24.77 15.85
N ASN A 105 24.87 25.70 15.00
CA ASN A 105 25.69 26.61 14.20
C ASN A 105 26.96 26.00 13.55
N GLN A 106 28.15 26.27 14.10
CA GLN A 106 29.46 25.87 13.55
C GLN A 106 30.23 24.95 14.52
N GLY A 107 29.51 24.14 15.30
CA GLY A 107 30.13 23.11 16.13
C GLY A 107 30.80 22.01 15.30
N ILE A 108 31.95 21.52 15.77
CA ILE A 108 32.67 20.39 15.17
C ILE A 108 32.87 19.33 16.24
N VAL A 109 32.49 18.08 15.94
CA VAL A 109 32.66 16.95 16.86
C VAL A 109 33.47 15.84 16.20
N HIS A 110 34.58 15.48 16.84
CA HIS A 110 35.47 14.41 16.41
C HIS A 110 35.45 13.25 17.40
N PHE A 111 35.17 12.04 16.92
CA PHE A 111 35.42 10.80 17.67
C PHE A 111 36.44 9.93 16.93
N ILE A 112 37.70 10.03 17.34
CA ILE A 112 38.83 9.31 16.73
C ILE A 112 39.17 8.09 17.60
N SER A 113 39.10 6.89 17.06
CA SER A 113 39.42 5.64 17.79
C SER A 113 38.69 5.41 19.12
N THR A 114 37.68 6.21 19.45
CA THR A 114 36.66 5.96 20.49
C THR A 114 35.83 4.69 20.24
N VAL A 115 35.32 4.03 21.26
CA VAL A 115 34.28 2.98 21.17
C VAL A 115 33.07 3.47 21.97
N ILE A 116 31.84 3.30 21.46
CA ILE A 116 30.61 3.75 22.13
C ILE A 116 29.60 2.61 22.19
N ASN A 117 29.51 1.93 23.32
CA ASN A 117 28.67 0.73 23.47
C ASN A 117 27.44 0.99 24.33
N ASN A 118 26.41 0.16 24.13
CA ASN A 118 25.22 0.07 24.97
C ASN A 118 24.51 1.43 25.14
N ILE A 119 24.03 2.00 24.02
CA ILE A 119 23.23 3.23 24.05
C ILE A 119 21.77 2.84 24.04
N TYR A 120 21.05 3.19 25.10
CA TYR A 120 19.62 2.94 25.23
C TYR A 120 18.87 4.25 25.45
N SER A 121 17.99 4.59 24.51
CA SER A 121 17.02 5.67 24.66
C SER A 121 15.62 5.05 24.65
N LYS A 122 14.80 5.36 25.66
CA LYS A 122 13.42 4.89 25.75
C LYS A 122 12.60 5.32 24.53
N TYR A 123 12.86 6.53 24.03
CA TYR A 123 12.25 7.07 22.82
C TYR A 123 13.24 7.00 21.66
N PRO A 124 12.74 6.81 20.42
CA PRO A 124 13.54 6.87 19.22
C PRO A 124 13.93 8.31 18.92
N GLU A 125 15.13 8.71 19.35
CA GLU A 125 15.69 10.03 19.16
C GLU A 125 17.01 9.91 18.41
N PRO A 126 17.33 10.83 17.51
CA PRO A 126 18.56 10.77 16.74
C PRO A 126 19.77 10.78 17.65
N ILE A 127 20.67 9.81 17.47
CA ILE A 127 21.95 9.74 18.19
C ILE A 127 22.76 11.02 17.95
N PHE A 128 22.78 11.48 16.70
CA PHE A 128 23.43 12.72 16.31
C PHE A 128 22.36 13.72 15.88
N TYR A 129 22.08 14.66 16.78
CA TYR A 129 21.19 15.76 16.49
C TYR A 129 22.00 17.00 16.16
N SER A 130 21.64 17.64 15.06
CA SER A 130 22.23 18.91 14.68
C SER A 130 21.16 19.84 14.11
N LYS A 131 21.20 21.11 14.52
CA LYS A 131 20.20 22.12 14.12
C LYS A 131 20.83 23.50 14.05
N ASN A 132 20.48 24.24 13.01
CA ASN A 132 21.01 25.59 12.81
C ASN A 132 19.93 26.64 13.10
N TYR A 133 20.12 27.43 14.16
CA TYR A 133 19.21 28.52 14.52
C TYR A 133 19.76 29.83 13.93
N TYR A 134 19.41 30.11 12.68
CA TYR A 134 19.67 31.42 12.09
C TYR A 134 18.77 32.48 12.74
N LYS A 135 19.31 33.26 13.68
CA LYS A 135 18.67 34.55 14.05
C LYS A 135 19.63 35.69 14.38
N TYR A 136 20.95 35.45 14.53
CA TYR A 136 21.85 36.46 15.13
C TYR A 136 23.08 36.88 14.32
N PHE A 137 23.37 36.30 13.15
CA PHE A 137 24.47 36.79 12.30
C PHE A 137 23.91 37.33 10.98
N SER A 138 23.71 38.64 10.93
CA SER A 138 23.09 39.37 9.80
C SER A 138 24.07 39.75 8.69
N GLU A 139 25.32 39.28 8.71
CA GLU A 139 26.30 39.62 7.68
C GLU A 139 26.86 38.37 7.01
N ARG A 140 26.74 38.37 5.68
CA ARG A 140 27.12 37.35 4.69
C ARG A 140 28.44 36.63 4.99
N SER A 141 28.41 35.67 5.91
CA SER A 141 29.46 34.70 6.14
C SER A 141 28.98 33.34 5.63
N LEU A 142 29.21 33.13 4.33
CA LEU A 142 29.23 31.80 3.71
C LEU A 142 30.35 30.98 4.35
N LEU A 143 30.00 30.12 5.31
CA LEU A 143 30.64 28.83 5.58
C LEU A 143 29.90 28.13 6.71
N LYS A 144 29.10 27.11 6.37
CA LYS A 144 28.40 26.29 7.37
C LYS A 144 28.71 24.83 7.16
N ILE A 145 29.72 24.38 7.90
CA ILE A 145 30.09 22.98 7.91
C ILE A 145 30.23 22.54 9.37
N VAL A 146 29.16 21.93 9.89
CA VAL A 146 29.24 21.06 11.05
C VAL A 146 29.96 19.79 10.58
N PHE A 147 31.13 19.50 11.14
CA PHE A 147 31.89 18.30 10.81
C PHE A 147 31.68 17.22 11.86
N PHE A 148 31.27 16.04 11.40
CA PHE A 148 31.16 14.86 12.25
C PHE A 148 32.07 13.75 11.75
N PHE A 149 33.13 13.43 12.50
CA PHE A 149 34.07 12.37 12.16
C PHE A 149 33.95 11.19 13.13
N LEU A 150 33.49 10.04 12.65
CA LEU A 150 33.59 8.77 13.37
C LEU A 150 34.65 7.88 12.69
N PHE A 151 35.64 7.42 13.46
CA PHE A 151 36.66 6.47 13.01
C PHE A 151 36.77 5.26 13.93
N ASN A 152 36.70 4.02 13.42
CA ASN A 152 36.82 2.76 14.19
C ASN A 152 35.77 2.62 15.31
N LYS A 153 34.48 2.66 14.97
CA LYS A 153 33.36 2.61 15.95
C LYS A 153 32.56 1.34 15.88
N LYS A 154 31.98 0.94 17.02
CA LYS A 154 30.83 0.04 17.09
C LYS A 154 29.72 0.77 17.85
N LEU A 155 28.51 0.81 17.30
CA LEU A 155 27.28 1.30 17.94
C LEU A 155 26.28 0.14 17.96
N TYR A 156 25.61 -0.07 19.10
CA TYR A 156 24.77 -1.25 19.34
C TYR A 156 23.52 -0.94 20.19
N ASN A 157 22.42 -1.62 19.89
CA ASN A 157 21.15 -1.67 20.66
C ASN A 157 20.35 -0.36 20.76
N ILE A 158 20.04 0.24 19.62
CA ILE A 158 19.45 1.57 19.58
C ILE A 158 17.97 1.49 19.20
N HIS A 159 17.10 1.95 20.11
CA HIS A 159 15.63 2.04 19.96
C HIS A 159 14.90 0.71 19.76
N GLU A 160 15.22 -0.30 20.57
CA GLU A 160 14.58 -1.62 20.54
C GLU A 160 13.04 -1.61 20.60
N CYS A 161 12.40 -0.50 21.04
CA CYS A 161 10.94 -0.39 21.05
C CYS A 161 10.30 -0.62 19.66
N TYR A 162 11.01 -0.34 18.56
CA TYR A 162 10.51 -0.59 17.20
C TYR A 162 10.45 -2.08 16.89
N LYS A 163 11.40 -2.87 17.43
CA LYS A 163 11.43 -4.33 17.27
C LYS A 163 10.21 -5.00 17.91
N THR A 164 9.75 -4.48 19.05
CA THR A 164 8.58 -5.03 19.77
C THR A 164 7.27 -4.29 19.46
N ASN A 165 7.29 -3.36 18.49
CA ASN A 165 6.16 -2.47 18.17
C ASN A 165 5.61 -1.69 19.39
N SER A 166 6.42 -1.50 20.43
CA SER A 166 6.01 -0.85 21.68
C SER A 166 6.12 0.67 21.57
N CYS A 167 6.85 1.22 20.59
CA CYS A 167 6.88 2.67 20.37
C CYS A 167 5.49 3.23 19.99
N ASN A 168 4.59 2.43 19.43
CA ASN A 168 3.24 2.87 19.07
C ASN A 168 2.33 3.13 20.29
N SER A 169 2.79 2.77 21.49
CA SER A 169 2.08 3.06 22.75
C SER A 169 2.27 4.50 23.25
N PHE A 170 3.17 5.28 22.65
CA PHE A 170 3.37 6.67 23.03
C PHE A 170 2.17 7.53 22.60
N LYS A 171 1.57 8.25 23.56
CA LYS A 171 0.42 9.15 23.31
C LYS A 171 0.80 10.43 22.57
N GLU A 172 2.10 10.76 22.52
CA GLU A 172 2.61 11.96 21.89
C GLU A 172 2.57 11.81 20.36
N LYS A 173 2.14 12.87 19.66
CA LYS A 173 2.30 12.93 18.21
C LYS A 173 3.79 12.88 17.89
N PHE A 174 4.22 11.90 17.10
CA PHE A 174 5.59 11.83 16.60
C PHE A 174 5.93 13.12 15.86
N SER A 175 6.90 13.87 16.36
CA SER A 175 7.53 14.96 15.62
C SER A 175 8.48 14.39 14.56
N GLU A 176 8.72 15.12 13.48
CA GLU A 176 9.62 14.65 12.40
C GLU A 176 11.05 14.33 12.88
N THR A 177 11.47 14.85 14.03
CA THR A 177 12.79 14.56 14.62
C THR A 177 12.87 13.13 15.15
N PHE A 178 11.77 12.58 15.69
CA PHE A 178 11.69 11.27 16.33
C PHE A 178 11.79 10.10 15.36
N ASP A 179 11.63 10.35 14.06
CA ASP A 179 11.62 9.26 13.09
C ASP A 179 13.05 8.80 12.74
N SER A 180 14.07 9.64 12.96
CA SER A 180 15.46 9.37 12.55
C SER A 180 16.26 8.75 13.68
N SER A 181 16.74 7.52 13.49
CA SER A 181 17.47 6.78 14.52
C SER A 181 18.93 7.21 14.67
N LEU A 182 19.63 7.46 13.55
CA LEU A 182 21.05 7.75 13.58
C LEU A 182 21.33 9.25 13.58
N LEU A 183 20.77 9.93 12.59
CA LEU A 183 21.11 11.30 12.29
C LEU A 183 19.86 12.08 11.88
N TYR A 184 19.68 13.21 12.55
CA TYR A 184 18.75 14.24 12.13
C TYR A 184 19.51 15.55 11.98
N HIS A 185 19.39 16.16 10.79
CA HIS A 185 19.94 17.50 10.59
C HIS A 185 19.07 18.36 9.67
N SER A 186 18.89 19.62 10.06
CA SER A 186 17.95 20.53 9.42
C SER A 186 18.57 21.60 8.51
N SER A 187 19.90 21.68 8.39
CA SER A 187 20.61 22.65 7.53
C SER A 187 21.69 21.97 6.68
N GLU A 188 22.62 22.71 6.09
CA GLU A 188 23.85 22.14 5.50
C GLU A 188 24.72 21.47 6.59
N ILE A 189 25.25 20.27 6.35
CA ILE A 189 26.18 19.53 7.22
C ILE A 189 27.20 18.77 6.40
N LYS A 190 28.37 18.49 6.99
CA LYS A 190 29.32 17.53 6.43
C LYS A 190 29.63 16.42 7.43
N ILE A 191 29.33 15.20 7.05
CA ILE A 191 29.57 14.02 7.89
C ILE A 191 30.55 13.11 7.19
N THR A 192 31.48 12.58 7.96
CA THR A 192 32.45 11.59 7.49
C THR A 192 32.50 10.44 8.49
N LEU A 193 31.95 9.31 8.09
CA LEU A 193 31.95 8.06 8.82
C LEU A 193 32.95 7.13 8.13
N ASN A 194 33.98 6.68 8.84
CA ASN A 194 34.98 5.80 8.28
C ASN A 194 35.29 4.66 9.26
N HIS A 195 35.39 3.42 8.81
CA HIS A 195 35.61 2.28 9.70
C HIS A 195 34.60 2.20 10.87
N CYS A 196 33.33 2.47 10.59
CA CYS A 196 32.25 2.44 11.57
C CYS A 196 31.43 1.15 11.42
N SER A 197 30.93 0.64 12.53
CA SER A 197 30.04 -0.51 12.61
C SER A 197 28.78 -0.10 13.35
N PHE A 198 27.64 -0.21 12.68
CA PHE A 198 26.31 0.02 13.25
C PHE A 198 25.61 -1.33 13.27
N ASP A 199 25.20 -1.79 14.45
CA ASP A 199 24.70 -3.14 14.66
C ASP A 199 23.45 -3.06 15.54
N HIS A 200 22.34 -3.70 15.16
CA HIS A 200 21.07 -3.62 15.91
C HIS A 200 20.57 -2.18 16.13
N ILE A 201 20.51 -1.39 15.06
CA ILE A 201 19.90 -0.06 15.05
C ILE A 201 18.44 -0.19 14.60
N TYR A 202 17.50 0.35 15.36
CA TYR A 202 16.08 0.26 15.06
C TYR A 202 15.50 1.67 14.89
N GLY A 203 14.64 1.88 13.90
CA GLY A 203 14.05 3.19 13.65
C GLY A 203 13.00 3.19 12.56
N LYS A 204 12.31 4.32 12.40
CA LYS A 204 11.52 4.57 11.19
C LYS A 204 12.41 4.85 9.99
N LYS A 205 13.49 5.59 10.18
CA LYS A 205 14.51 5.85 9.16
C LYS A 205 15.90 5.89 9.80
N GLY A 206 16.94 5.57 9.03
CA GLY A 206 18.32 5.67 9.50
C GLY A 206 18.75 7.13 9.64
N MET A 207 18.74 7.84 8.52
CA MET A 207 19.24 9.21 8.38
C MET A 207 18.22 10.08 7.65
N LYS A 208 18.01 11.31 8.13
CA LYS A 208 17.29 12.37 7.41
C LYS A 208 18.18 13.60 7.30
N LEU A 209 18.46 14.01 6.08
CA LEU A 209 19.13 15.27 5.76
C LEU A 209 18.23 16.13 4.88
N ASN A 210 18.22 17.43 5.20
CA ASN A 210 17.63 18.43 4.32
C ASN A 210 18.65 19.04 3.35
N ASP A 211 19.93 19.08 3.73
CA ASP A 211 21.02 19.66 2.94
C ASP A 211 22.37 19.11 3.45
N GLY A 212 23.35 18.94 2.57
CA GLY A 212 24.73 18.67 2.95
C GLY A 212 25.39 17.48 2.27
N TYR A 213 26.49 17.03 2.87
CA TYR A 213 27.35 15.96 2.35
C TYR A 213 27.61 14.89 3.40
N ILE A 214 27.31 13.63 3.08
CA ILE A 214 27.72 12.45 3.87
C ILE A 214 28.72 11.65 3.08
N SER A 215 29.87 11.35 3.70
CA SER A 215 30.76 10.29 3.27
C SER A 215 30.77 9.16 4.27
N PHE A 216 30.57 7.93 3.80
CA PHE A 216 30.50 6.72 4.59
C PHE A 216 31.43 5.68 3.97
N LYS A 217 32.53 5.35 4.64
CA LYS A 217 33.62 4.54 4.04
C LYS A 217 34.05 3.37 4.91
N ASN A 218 34.41 2.24 4.31
CA ASN A 218 35.00 1.08 4.99
C ASN A 218 34.19 0.64 6.22
N SER A 219 32.88 0.68 6.15
CA SER A 219 32.00 0.63 7.32
C SER A 219 30.89 -0.41 7.11
N GLN A 220 30.13 -0.73 8.15
CA GLN A 220 29.05 -1.71 8.06
C GLN A 220 27.80 -1.30 8.85
N ILE A 221 26.63 -1.65 8.32
CA ILE A 221 25.32 -1.55 8.95
C ILE A 221 24.69 -2.93 8.92
N VAL A 222 24.52 -3.53 10.09
CA VAL A 222 24.12 -4.94 10.21
C VAL A 222 23.00 -5.15 11.21
N ASN A 223 22.19 -6.19 10.99
CA ASN A 223 21.13 -6.66 11.90
C ASN A 223 20.15 -5.55 12.35
N SER A 224 19.95 -4.54 11.51
CA SER A 224 19.20 -3.32 11.84
C SER A 224 17.81 -3.34 11.21
N TYR A 225 16.91 -2.49 11.70
CA TYR A 225 15.57 -2.31 11.13
C TYR A 225 15.29 -0.83 10.90
N PHE A 226 14.91 -0.48 9.67
CA PHE A 226 14.49 0.86 9.31
C PHE A 226 13.20 0.79 8.51
N GLU A 227 12.07 1.20 9.08
CA GLU A 227 10.75 1.08 8.43
C GLU A 227 10.75 1.62 6.98
N ASN A 228 11.33 2.80 6.79
CA ASN A 228 11.46 3.55 5.54
C ASN A 228 12.92 3.63 5.06
N GLY A 229 13.72 2.59 5.35
CA GLY A 229 15.09 2.49 4.88
C GLY A 229 16.11 3.31 5.65
N PHE A 230 17.39 2.99 5.41
CA PHE A 230 18.50 3.69 6.04
C PHE A 230 18.60 5.15 5.56
N LEU A 231 18.51 5.37 4.26
CA LEU A 231 18.40 6.68 3.62
C LEU A 231 16.94 6.91 3.24
N TYR A 232 16.31 7.90 3.88
CA TYR A 232 14.95 8.28 3.55
C TYR A 232 14.93 9.67 2.94
N TYR A 233 14.37 9.75 1.73
CA TYR A 233 14.21 10.97 0.99
C TYR A 233 12.71 11.31 0.86
N PRO A 234 12.20 12.27 1.64
CA PRO A 234 10.77 12.58 1.68
C PRO A 234 10.32 13.43 0.49
N ASN A 235 9.03 13.35 0.18
CA ASN A 235 8.36 14.38 -0.62
C ASN A 235 8.34 15.71 0.16
N ASN A 236 9.19 16.65 -0.25
CA ASN A 236 9.19 18.03 0.25
C ASN A 236 8.64 18.96 -0.82
N ASN A 237 7.31 19.06 -0.91
CA ASN A 237 6.55 19.81 -1.91
C ASN A 237 6.96 21.27 -2.18
N ASN A 238 7.91 21.88 -1.44
CA ASN A 238 8.32 23.29 -1.63
C ASN A 238 9.78 23.61 -1.21
N LYS A 239 10.63 22.63 -0.91
CA LYS A 239 12.02 22.92 -0.51
C LYS A 239 12.98 22.12 -1.36
N GLU A 240 13.84 22.84 -2.09
CA GLU A 240 15.00 22.25 -2.73
C GLU A 240 15.88 21.60 -1.65
N ILE A 241 15.97 20.28 -1.70
CA ILE A 241 16.93 19.49 -0.91
C ILE A 241 18.15 19.32 -1.80
N GLU A 242 19.30 19.84 -1.37
CA GLU A 242 20.59 19.62 -2.03
C GLU A 242 21.43 18.72 -1.12
N VAL A 243 21.46 17.43 -1.41
CA VAL A 243 22.17 16.49 -0.55
C VAL A 243 22.99 15.51 -1.38
N SER A 244 24.21 15.28 -0.92
CA SER A 244 25.15 14.38 -1.56
C SER A 244 25.62 13.29 -0.60
N TYR A 245 25.46 12.05 -1.03
CA TYR A 245 25.85 10.86 -0.31
C TYR A 245 26.95 10.12 -1.07
N ASN A 246 28.00 9.74 -0.37
CA ASN A 246 29.11 8.98 -0.91
C ASN A 246 29.40 7.77 -0.02
N PHE A 247 29.00 6.59 -0.46
CA PHE A 247 29.23 5.30 0.20
C PHE A 247 30.33 4.54 -0.52
N GLU A 248 31.41 4.18 0.17
CA GLU A 248 32.54 3.47 -0.44
C GLU A 248 32.98 2.30 0.45
N ASN A 249 33.00 1.08 -0.10
CA ASN A 249 33.39 -0.12 0.66
C ASN A 249 32.53 -0.29 1.93
N VAL A 250 31.20 -0.27 1.75
CA VAL A 250 30.24 -0.39 2.85
C VAL A 250 29.50 -1.72 2.78
N THR A 251 29.30 -2.38 3.92
CA THR A 251 28.49 -3.61 4.00
C THR A 251 27.15 -3.32 4.67
N PHE A 252 26.06 -3.59 3.98
CA PHE A 252 24.70 -3.62 4.49
C PHE A 252 24.23 -5.08 4.53
N SER A 253 24.12 -5.68 5.72
CA SER A 253 23.73 -7.07 5.83
C SER A 253 22.72 -7.40 6.92
N ASN A 254 21.80 -8.33 6.64
CA ASN A 254 20.76 -8.77 7.59
C ASN A 254 19.85 -7.64 8.07
N ASN A 255 19.65 -6.59 7.27
CA ASN A 255 18.79 -5.48 7.64
C ASN A 255 17.36 -5.73 7.18
N LYS A 256 16.39 -5.14 7.89
CA LYS A 256 14.97 -5.26 7.61
C LYS A 256 14.31 -3.89 7.40
N SER A 257 13.30 -3.81 6.55
CA SER A 257 12.45 -2.63 6.36
C SER A 257 11.06 -3.02 5.87
N ASN A 258 10.15 -2.05 5.76
CA ASN A 258 8.89 -2.26 5.04
C ASN A 258 9.12 -2.08 3.54
N LYS A 259 9.87 -1.03 3.17
CA LYS A 259 10.24 -0.71 1.80
C LYS A 259 11.69 -0.23 1.76
N GLY A 260 12.51 -0.72 0.82
CA GLY A 260 13.87 -0.21 0.58
C GLY A 260 14.77 -0.25 1.81
N THR A 261 15.49 -1.35 2.11
CA THR A 261 16.29 -1.39 3.36
C THR A 261 17.40 -0.34 3.40
N PHE A 262 17.98 -0.01 2.25
CA PHE A 262 19.03 1.00 2.12
C PHE A 262 18.50 2.36 1.71
N LEU A 263 17.73 2.42 0.62
CA LEU A 263 17.25 3.68 0.05
C LEU A 263 15.74 3.65 -0.15
N HIS A 264 15.07 4.71 0.31
CA HIS A 264 13.66 4.95 0.10
C HIS A 264 13.45 6.41 -0.37
N ILE A 265 12.96 6.59 -1.59
CA ILE A 265 12.57 7.90 -2.16
C ILE A 265 11.04 7.93 -2.25
N SER A 266 10.39 8.82 -1.51
CA SER A 266 8.93 8.90 -1.42
C SER A 266 8.38 10.08 -2.24
N ASP A 267 7.48 9.76 -3.18
CA ASP A 267 6.67 10.66 -4.03
C ASP A 267 7.32 12.00 -4.43
N VAL A 268 8.54 11.95 -4.98
CA VAL A 268 9.27 13.18 -5.39
C VAL A 268 8.93 13.51 -6.83
N ILE A 269 8.38 14.72 -7.05
CA ILE A 269 7.80 15.11 -8.35
C ILE A 269 8.75 16.01 -9.18
N SER A 270 9.59 16.85 -8.57
CA SER A 270 10.61 17.65 -9.30
C SER A 270 11.55 18.44 -8.37
N GLY A 271 12.63 18.99 -8.95
CA GLY A 271 13.32 20.18 -8.42
C GLY A 271 14.40 19.96 -7.36
N SER A 272 14.80 18.73 -7.07
CA SER A 272 15.77 18.48 -6.00
C SER A 272 17.04 17.77 -6.47
N LYS A 273 18.18 18.17 -5.91
CA LYS A 273 19.51 17.64 -6.28
C LYS A 273 19.90 16.59 -5.26
N PHE A 274 19.37 15.39 -5.45
CA PHE A 274 19.77 14.21 -4.70
C PHE A 274 20.92 13.53 -5.45
N LEU A 275 22.13 13.55 -4.87
CA LEU A 275 23.31 12.87 -5.41
C LEU A 275 23.63 11.67 -4.53
N LEU A 276 23.72 10.49 -5.10
CA LEU A 276 24.09 9.27 -4.40
C LEU A 276 25.14 8.51 -5.20
N ASP A 277 26.31 8.30 -4.62
CA ASP A 277 27.39 7.52 -5.21
C ASP A 277 27.75 6.36 -4.26
N VAL A 278 27.46 5.13 -4.66
CA VAL A 278 27.72 3.91 -3.90
C VAL A 278 28.75 3.09 -4.66
N ARG A 279 29.91 2.81 -4.06
CA ARG A 279 31.03 2.13 -4.72
C ARG A 279 31.54 0.96 -3.91
N LYS A 280 31.75 -0.19 -4.56
CA LYS A 280 32.37 -1.38 -3.96
C LYS A 280 31.67 -1.81 -2.66
N SER A 281 30.35 -1.67 -2.60
CA SER A 281 29.56 -1.94 -1.40
C SER A 281 28.78 -3.24 -1.55
N ASN A 282 28.49 -3.88 -0.43
CA ASN A 282 27.83 -5.18 -0.39
C ASN A 282 26.46 -5.06 0.28
N PHE A 283 25.42 -5.58 -0.37
CA PHE A 283 24.05 -5.67 0.13
C PHE A 283 23.68 -7.15 0.23
N ILE A 284 23.75 -7.71 1.44
CA ILE A 284 23.68 -9.16 1.65
C ILE A 284 22.53 -9.52 2.61
N ASN A 285 21.62 -10.39 2.20
CA ASN A 285 20.54 -10.90 3.06
C ASN A 285 19.69 -9.78 3.70
N ASN A 286 19.39 -8.72 2.94
CA ASN A 286 18.48 -7.67 3.40
C ASN A 286 17.03 -8.02 2.99
N THR A 287 16.06 -7.69 3.85
CA THR A 287 14.66 -8.04 3.63
C THR A 287 13.77 -6.81 3.76
N ALA A 288 13.10 -6.42 2.68
CA ALA A 288 11.95 -5.52 2.75
C ALA A 288 10.65 -6.34 2.81
N GLU A 289 9.68 -5.93 3.63
CA GLU A 289 8.40 -6.63 3.75
C GLU A 289 7.58 -6.57 2.45
N TYR A 290 7.59 -5.42 1.75
CA TYR A 290 6.73 -5.19 0.59
C TYR A 290 7.54 -4.98 -0.71
N PHE A 291 8.26 -3.87 -0.82
CA PHE A 291 8.80 -3.40 -2.10
C PHE A 291 10.27 -3.02 -1.97
N GLY A 292 11.07 -3.40 -2.97
CA GLY A 292 12.44 -2.94 -3.08
C GLY A 292 13.31 -3.47 -1.94
N GLY A 293 13.80 -4.70 -2.03
CA GLY A 293 14.57 -5.34 -0.97
C GLY A 293 15.78 -4.52 -0.51
N VAL A 294 16.35 -3.69 -1.40
CA VAL A 294 17.41 -2.74 -1.06
C VAL A 294 16.98 -1.29 -1.37
N ILE A 295 16.34 -1.07 -2.52
CA ILE A 295 16.01 0.25 -3.06
C ILE A 295 14.52 0.33 -3.37
N TYR A 296 13.86 1.36 -2.85
CA TYR A 296 12.49 1.71 -3.18
C TYR A 296 12.42 3.17 -3.63
N SER A 297 11.78 3.42 -4.76
CA SER A 297 11.59 4.77 -5.28
C SER A 297 10.22 4.97 -5.91
N GLU A 298 9.51 5.98 -5.42
CA GLU A 298 8.29 6.55 -6.00
C GLU A 298 8.59 7.86 -6.73
N ALA A 299 9.84 8.08 -7.16
CA ALA A 299 10.19 9.27 -7.92
C ALA A 299 9.43 9.29 -9.26
N LYS A 300 8.92 10.47 -9.63
CA LYS A 300 8.10 10.68 -10.84
C LYS A 300 8.54 11.96 -11.56
N LYS A 301 8.13 12.08 -12.83
CA LYS A 301 8.25 13.27 -13.68
C LYS A 301 9.69 13.78 -13.85
N ASP A 302 10.01 14.98 -13.35
CA ASP A 302 11.28 15.66 -13.61
C ASP A 302 12.38 15.25 -12.62
N PHE A 303 12.15 14.22 -11.80
CA PHE A 303 13.15 13.75 -10.84
C PHE A 303 14.25 12.96 -11.57
N SER A 304 15.45 13.52 -11.57
CA SER A 304 16.61 12.92 -12.23
C SER A 304 17.26 11.83 -11.37
N CYS A 305 16.96 10.56 -11.68
CA CYS A 305 17.65 9.41 -11.08
C CYS A 305 19.08 9.20 -11.61
N TYR A 306 19.52 9.95 -12.63
CA TYR A 306 20.86 9.86 -13.22
C TYR A 306 22.01 10.11 -12.24
N ASN A 307 21.74 10.78 -11.13
CA ASN A 307 22.72 11.05 -10.08
C ASN A 307 22.76 9.98 -8.98
N LEU A 308 21.99 8.90 -9.14
CA LEU A 308 21.92 7.78 -8.20
C LEU A 308 22.68 6.60 -8.79
N ILE A 309 23.88 6.38 -8.28
CA ILE A 309 24.86 5.54 -8.94
C ILE A 309 25.36 4.44 -8.01
N PHE A 310 25.31 3.20 -8.49
CA PHE A 310 25.89 2.02 -7.84
C PHE A 310 27.02 1.47 -8.73
N LYS A 311 28.27 1.45 -8.23
CA LYS A 311 29.45 1.01 -9.00
C LYS A 311 30.15 -0.17 -8.33
N ASN A 312 30.29 -1.27 -9.07
CA ASN A 312 30.99 -2.48 -8.60
C ASN A 312 30.46 -2.96 -7.24
N SER A 313 29.14 -2.87 -7.02
CA SER A 313 28.48 -3.29 -5.79
C SER A 313 27.94 -4.71 -5.94
N ILE A 314 27.83 -5.42 -4.81
CA ILE A 314 27.35 -6.81 -4.76
C ILE A 314 25.96 -6.83 -4.11
N PHE A 315 25.04 -7.58 -4.70
CA PHE A 315 23.68 -7.77 -4.21
C PHE A 315 23.42 -9.28 -4.11
N GLU A 316 23.33 -9.80 -2.89
CA GLU A 316 23.24 -11.24 -2.63
C GLU A 316 22.10 -11.52 -1.64
N ASP A 317 21.25 -12.50 -1.98
CA ASP A 317 20.16 -12.99 -1.11
C ASP A 317 19.23 -11.93 -0.53
N ASN A 318 19.04 -10.80 -1.22
CA ASN A 318 18.06 -9.80 -0.81
C ASN A 318 16.63 -10.25 -1.18
N THR A 319 15.65 -9.89 -0.36
CA THR A 319 14.26 -10.37 -0.50
C THR A 319 13.25 -9.24 -0.34
N ALA A 320 12.21 -9.26 -1.17
CA ALA A 320 10.98 -8.45 -1.04
C ALA A 320 9.85 -9.19 -1.77
N ILE A 321 8.58 -8.80 -1.54
CA ILE A 321 7.46 -9.32 -2.34
C ILE A 321 7.69 -8.94 -3.81
N LEU A 322 7.99 -7.67 -4.08
CA LEU A 322 8.39 -7.20 -5.41
C LEU A 322 9.71 -6.44 -5.37
N GLY A 323 10.56 -6.71 -6.36
CA GLY A 323 11.84 -6.04 -6.53
C GLY A 323 12.81 -6.41 -5.41
N LYS A 324 13.37 -7.62 -5.44
CA LYS A 324 14.37 -8.10 -4.45
C LYS A 324 15.55 -7.15 -4.29
N ILE A 325 15.91 -6.41 -5.33
CA ILE A 325 16.91 -5.34 -5.28
C ILE A 325 16.22 -3.99 -5.35
N SER A 326 15.49 -3.73 -6.43
CA SER A 326 14.97 -2.40 -6.74
C SER A 326 13.49 -2.45 -7.13
N TYR A 327 12.72 -1.54 -6.53
CA TYR A 327 11.40 -1.15 -7.01
C TYR A 327 11.42 0.34 -7.35
N VAL A 328 11.05 0.68 -8.58
CA VAL A 328 10.97 2.08 -9.06
C VAL A 328 9.60 2.36 -9.65
N PHE A 329 9.23 3.62 -9.84
CA PHE A 329 7.93 3.97 -10.41
C PHE A 329 7.80 3.51 -11.87
N ASP A 330 8.78 3.86 -12.71
CA ASP A 330 8.86 3.45 -14.12
C ASP A 330 10.33 3.23 -14.51
N ILE A 331 10.55 2.71 -15.71
CA ILE A 331 11.91 2.45 -16.23
C ILE A 331 12.75 3.73 -16.44
N GLU A 332 12.13 4.90 -16.63
CA GLU A 332 12.85 6.17 -16.82
C GLU A 332 13.48 6.67 -15.51
N HIS A 333 12.92 6.27 -14.37
CA HIS A 333 13.41 6.58 -13.03
C HIS A 333 14.31 5.48 -12.44
N GLU A 334 14.84 4.56 -13.26
CA GLU A 334 15.82 3.58 -12.82
C GLU A 334 17.16 4.24 -12.41
N MET A 335 17.78 3.74 -11.35
CA MET A 335 19.12 4.16 -10.94
C MET A 335 20.21 3.59 -11.87
N LEU A 336 21.38 4.24 -11.90
CA LEU A 336 22.49 3.78 -12.73
C LEU A 336 23.34 2.74 -12.00
N PHE A 337 23.53 1.58 -12.64
CA PHE A 337 24.42 0.52 -12.19
C PHE A 337 25.62 0.40 -13.14
N PHE A 338 26.83 0.46 -12.59
CA PHE A 338 28.08 0.35 -13.34
C PHE A 338 28.97 -0.80 -12.86
N PRO A 339 29.66 -1.50 -13.78
CA PRO A 339 29.51 -1.42 -15.25
C PRO A 339 28.10 -1.83 -15.70
N THR A 340 27.69 -1.47 -16.93
CA THR A 340 26.34 -1.81 -17.44
C THR A 340 26.09 -3.32 -17.43
N SER A 341 27.13 -4.14 -17.61
CA SER A 341 27.04 -5.59 -17.49
C SER A 341 26.55 -6.06 -16.11
N LEU A 342 26.82 -5.30 -15.04
CA LEU A 342 26.27 -5.60 -13.71
C LEU A 342 24.74 -5.51 -13.73
N LEU A 343 24.17 -4.51 -14.39
CA LEU A 343 22.72 -4.36 -14.48
C LEU A 343 22.09 -5.51 -15.23
N ASP A 344 22.68 -5.89 -16.37
CA ASP A 344 22.20 -6.99 -17.21
C ASP A 344 22.23 -8.33 -16.44
N ASP A 345 23.33 -8.60 -15.73
CA ASP A 345 23.48 -9.77 -14.89
C ASP A 345 22.42 -9.79 -13.77
N LEU A 346 22.20 -8.66 -13.08
CA LEU A 346 21.22 -8.60 -12.00
C LEU A 346 19.76 -8.68 -12.51
N LYS A 347 19.46 -8.16 -13.71
CA LYS A 347 18.14 -8.27 -14.37
C LYS A 347 17.85 -9.67 -14.90
N SER A 348 18.86 -10.51 -15.11
CA SER A 348 18.67 -11.91 -15.51
C SER A 348 17.93 -12.75 -14.45
N PHE A 349 17.92 -12.30 -13.19
CA PHE A 349 17.19 -12.94 -12.11
C PHE A 349 15.79 -12.36 -11.95
N ASN A 350 14.80 -13.23 -11.99
CA ASN A 350 13.39 -12.85 -11.87
C ASN A 350 13.11 -12.09 -10.55
N ASN A 351 12.28 -11.04 -10.66
CA ASN A 351 11.84 -10.18 -9.57
C ASN A 351 12.97 -9.37 -8.88
N ASN A 352 14.18 -9.27 -9.45
CA ASN A 352 15.22 -8.40 -8.88
C ASN A 352 14.90 -6.92 -9.07
N PHE A 353 14.44 -6.56 -10.26
CA PHE A 353 14.01 -5.22 -10.63
C PHE A 353 12.54 -5.29 -11.01
N VAL A 354 11.75 -4.41 -10.41
CA VAL A 354 10.32 -4.28 -10.68
C VAL A 354 9.98 -2.80 -10.81
N THR A 355 9.05 -2.45 -11.68
CA THR A 355 8.47 -1.09 -11.72
C THR A 355 7.06 -1.08 -11.11
N ASN A 356 6.41 0.08 -11.01
CA ASN A 356 4.97 0.10 -10.80
C ASN A 356 4.26 -0.65 -11.93
N PRO A 357 3.07 -1.24 -11.71
CA PRO A 357 2.24 -1.74 -12.79
C PRO A 357 2.14 -0.75 -13.95
N THR A 358 2.24 -1.27 -15.17
CA THR A 358 2.26 -0.44 -16.39
C THR A 358 1.20 -0.85 -17.39
N TYR A 359 0.81 -2.13 -17.44
CA TYR A 359 -0.25 -2.59 -18.35
C TYR A 359 -0.93 -3.88 -17.89
N LEU A 360 -2.09 -4.15 -18.51
CA LEU A 360 -2.79 -5.43 -18.43
C LEU A 360 -2.53 -6.28 -19.67
N MET A 361 -2.42 -7.59 -19.49
CA MET A 361 -2.40 -8.56 -20.60
C MET A 361 -3.31 -9.74 -20.27
N PHE A 362 -4.00 -10.27 -21.28
CA PHE A 362 -4.75 -11.50 -21.10
C PHE A 362 -3.81 -12.67 -20.81
N ASP A 363 -4.22 -13.56 -19.91
CA ASP A 363 -3.41 -14.74 -19.55
C ASP A 363 -3.36 -15.78 -20.67
N GLU A 364 -4.35 -15.75 -21.57
CA GLU A 364 -4.39 -16.60 -22.76
C GLU A 364 -4.49 -15.72 -24.01
N ASP A 365 -4.09 -16.27 -25.16
CA ASP A 365 -4.26 -15.62 -26.45
C ASP A 365 -5.72 -15.72 -26.91
N TYR A 366 -6.56 -14.82 -26.39
CA TYR A 366 -7.95 -14.65 -26.83
C TYR A 366 -7.99 -13.87 -28.16
N ASN A 367 -7.39 -14.43 -29.21
CA ASN A 367 -7.40 -13.83 -30.56
C ASN A 367 -8.78 -13.82 -31.24
N ASN A 368 -9.81 -14.37 -30.58
CA ASN A 368 -11.14 -14.53 -31.13
C ASN A 368 -12.09 -13.40 -30.70
N THR A 369 -12.92 -12.95 -31.65
CA THR A 369 -14.07 -12.09 -31.36
C THR A 369 -15.15 -12.94 -30.69
N ILE A 370 -15.68 -12.48 -29.56
CA ILE A 370 -16.80 -13.15 -28.89
C ILE A 370 -18.04 -12.94 -29.74
N GLU A 371 -18.55 -13.98 -30.37
CA GLU A 371 -19.80 -13.88 -31.13
C GLU A 371 -20.98 -14.46 -30.36
N ILE A 372 -21.97 -13.63 -30.05
CA ILE A 372 -23.13 -13.99 -29.21
C ILE A 372 -24.42 -13.33 -29.71
N TYR A 373 -25.58 -13.82 -29.27
CA TYR A 373 -26.83 -13.08 -29.44
C TYR A 373 -27.03 -12.06 -28.30
N SER A 374 -27.81 -11.01 -28.58
CA SER A 374 -28.14 -10.00 -27.58
C SER A 374 -28.90 -10.66 -26.41
N GLY A 375 -28.38 -10.59 -25.19
CA GLY A 375 -28.98 -11.23 -24.02
C GLY A 375 -28.39 -12.60 -23.68
N ASP A 376 -27.45 -13.11 -24.45
CA ASP A 376 -26.66 -14.29 -24.09
C ASP A 376 -25.65 -13.97 -22.97
N ARG A 377 -25.25 -15.02 -22.25
CA ARG A 377 -24.19 -14.96 -21.24
C ARG A 377 -22.86 -15.40 -21.85
N ILE A 378 -21.80 -14.75 -21.41
CA ILE A 378 -20.43 -15.20 -21.65
C ILE A 378 -20.14 -16.36 -20.69
N ASP A 379 -20.18 -17.59 -21.20
CA ASP A 379 -19.95 -18.80 -20.40
C ASP A 379 -18.45 -19.05 -20.15
N GLN A 380 -17.58 -18.61 -21.06
CA GLN A 380 -16.13 -18.69 -20.92
C GLN A 380 -15.64 -17.72 -19.83
N GLU A 381 -14.75 -18.19 -18.96
CA GLU A 381 -14.03 -17.34 -18.01
C GLU A 381 -12.83 -16.72 -18.72
N TYR A 382 -12.74 -15.39 -18.65
CA TYR A 382 -11.61 -14.63 -19.16
C TYR A 382 -10.77 -14.16 -17.98
N SER A 383 -9.45 -14.19 -18.15
CA SER A 383 -8.48 -13.80 -17.15
C SER A 383 -7.42 -12.88 -17.73
N SER A 384 -7.08 -11.84 -17.00
CA SER A 384 -5.99 -10.92 -17.32
C SER A 384 -5.11 -10.69 -16.12
N SER A 385 -3.82 -10.51 -16.36
CA SER A 385 -2.84 -10.20 -15.33
C SER A 385 -2.20 -8.84 -15.53
N ILE A 386 -1.60 -8.34 -14.46
CA ILE A 386 -0.95 -7.03 -14.41
C ILE A 386 0.55 -7.24 -14.56
N TYR A 387 1.18 -6.39 -15.37
CA TYR A 387 2.59 -6.45 -15.71
C TYR A 387 3.28 -5.09 -15.52
N ASP A 388 4.58 -5.13 -15.24
CA ASP A 388 5.48 -3.98 -15.13
C ASP A 388 6.26 -3.74 -16.43
N ASP A 389 7.14 -2.72 -16.46
CA ASP A 389 7.95 -2.37 -17.63
C ASP A 389 8.96 -3.46 -18.03
N TYR A 390 9.32 -4.34 -17.08
CA TYR A 390 10.21 -5.47 -17.31
C TYR A 390 9.47 -6.73 -17.77
N GLY A 391 8.13 -6.68 -17.85
CA GLY A 391 7.29 -7.84 -18.16
C GLY A 391 7.14 -8.82 -16.99
N ASN A 392 7.47 -8.41 -15.76
CA ASN A 392 7.18 -9.17 -14.57
C ASN A 392 5.68 -9.20 -14.33
N LYS A 393 5.12 -10.39 -14.13
CA LYS A 393 3.72 -10.58 -13.70
C LYS A 393 3.61 -10.31 -12.21
N PHE A 394 2.70 -9.43 -11.80
CA PHE A 394 2.52 -9.10 -10.39
C PHE A 394 1.94 -10.26 -9.59
N SER A 395 2.56 -10.55 -8.45
CA SER A 395 2.00 -11.45 -7.45
C SER A 395 1.11 -10.69 -6.45
N LEU A 396 -0.20 -10.84 -6.57
CA LEU A 396 -1.18 -10.45 -5.56
C LEU A 396 -1.25 -11.52 -4.46
N SER A 397 -1.62 -11.15 -3.24
CA SER A 397 -1.76 -12.10 -2.13
C SER A 397 -2.67 -13.28 -2.48
N ASP A 398 -2.21 -14.50 -2.21
CA ASP A 398 -2.91 -15.74 -2.54
C ASP A 398 -4.15 -16.02 -1.66
N ASP A 399 -4.33 -15.26 -0.56
CA ASP A 399 -5.37 -15.54 0.43
C ASP A 399 -6.08 -14.28 0.93
N ILE A 400 -7.34 -14.11 0.50
CA ILE A 400 -8.26 -13.03 0.92
C ILE A 400 -8.37 -12.94 2.44
N SER A 401 -8.25 -14.07 3.17
CA SER A 401 -8.41 -14.07 4.62
C SER A 401 -7.32 -13.28 5.34
N ASN A 402 -6.17 -13.09 4.69
CA ASN A 402 -5.04 -12.33 5.20
C ASN A 402 -4.84 -10.97 4.51
N SER A 403 -5.49 -10.75 3.36
CA SER A 403 -5.41 -9.48 2.62
C SER A 403 -6.15 -8.36 3.34
N LYS A 404 -5.54 -7.18 3.40
CA LYS A 404 -6.27 -5.95 3.72
C LYS A 404 -7.03 -5.48 2.48
N ILE A 405 -8.12 -4.74 2.68
CA ILE A 405 -8.87 -4.12 1.57
C ILE A 405 -7.96 -3.21 0.73
N GLU A 406 -7.00 -2.56 1.38
CA GLU A 406 -5.98 -1.71 0.75
C GLU A 406 -5.06 -2.48 -0.20
N ASP A 407 -4.96 -3.82 -0.09
CA ASP A 407 -4.14 -4.65 -0.96
C ASP A 407 -4.90 -5.05 -2.25
N LEU A 408 -6.21 -4.84 -2.31
CA LEU A 408 -7.07 -5.30 -3.41
C LEU A 408 -7.09 -4.31 -4.56
N ILE A 409 -6.95 -4.85 -5.77
CA ILE A 409 -7.13 -4.12 -7.02
C ILE A 409 -8.55 -4.35 -7.51
N PHE A 410 -9.31 -3.27 -7.72
CA PHE A 410 -10.69 -3.31 -8.18
C PHE A 410 -10.77 -2.97 -9.66
N TYR A 411 -11.66 -3.65 -10.39
CA TYR A 411 -11.92 -3.39 -11.81
C TYR A 411 -13.42 -3.29 -12.11
N GLU A 412 -13.71 -2.63 -13.22
CA GLU A 412 -15.04 -2.45 -13.79
C GLU A 412 -15.08 -2.92 -15.25
N MET A 413 -16.21 -3.52 -15.63
CA MET A 413 -16.50 -3.95 -17.00
C MET A 413 -17.34 -2.90 -17.70
N LEU A 414 -16.87 -2.43 -18.85
CA LEU A 414 -17.53 -1.47 -19.72
C LEU A 414 -17.88 -2.12 -21.06
N PHE A 415 -19.02 -1.76 -21.65
CA PHE A 415 -19.48 -2.31 -22.93
C PHE A 415 -20.06 -1.20 -23.80
N TYR A 416 -19.52 -1.04 -25.01
CA TYR A 416 -19.89 0.05 -25.91
C TYR A 416 -19.66 -0.33 -27.38
N GLY A 417 -20.35 0.36 -28.29
CA GLY A 417 -20.24 0.11 -29.74
C GLY A 417 -18.87 0.51 -30.28
N LYS A 418 -18.23 -0.39 -31.06
CA LYS A 418 -16.87 -0.21 -31.57
C LYS A 418 -16.68 0.99 -32.50
N LYS A 419 -17.71 1.30 -33.29
CA LYS A 419 -17.73 2.45 -34.23
C LYS A 419 -18.59 3.62 -33.74
N ASN A 420 -19.44 3.38 -32.75
CA ASN A 420 -20.40 4.35 -32.25
C ASN A 420 -20.69 4.05 -30.77
N GLU A 421 -20.03 4.79 -29.89
CA GLU A 421 -20.20 4.66 -28.44
C GLU A 421 -21.62 5.03 -27.97
N VAL A 422 -22.40 5.73 -28.79
CA VAL A 422 -23.80 6.11 -28.51
C VAL A 422 -24.76 4.93 -28.71
N LEU A 423 -24.29 3.81 -29.29
CA LEU A 423 -25.11 2.60 -29.39
C LEU A 423 -25.50 2.12 -27.98
N ARG A 424 -26.82 2.10 -27.73
CA ARG A 424 -27.36 1.65 -26.46
C ARG A 424 -26.99 0.20 -26.23
N SER A 425 -26.20 -0.02 -25.19
CA SER A 425 -25.78 -1.34 -24.77
C SER A 425 -25.73 -1.42 -23.25
N LYS A 426 -25.85 -2.63 -22.70
CA LYS A 426 -25.91 -2.86 -21.26
C LYS A 426 -25.28 -4.20 -20.90
N ILE A 427 -24.59 -4.23 -19.77
CA ILE A 427 -24.09 -5.44 -19.14
C ILE A 427 -24.99 -5.77 -17.95
N TYR A 428 -25.41 -7.02 -17.84
CA TYR A 428 -26.03 -7.56 -16.64
C TYR A 428 -25.11 -8.61 -15.99
N GLY A 429 -25.03 -8.58 -14.66
CA GLY A 429 -24.14 -9.43 -13.87
C GLY A 429 -23.23 -8.60 -12.98
N SER A 430 -22.15 -9.20 -12.50
CA SER A 430 -21.14 -8.52 -11.68
C SER A 430 -20.22 -7.67 -12.57
N THR A 431 -20.60 -6.42 -12.80
CA THR A 431 -19.81 -5.47 -13.60
C THR A 431 -18.63 -4.88 -12.84
N LYS A 432 -18.60 -4.99 -11.51
CA LYS A 432 -17.50 -4.56 -10.65
C LYS A 432 -17.01 -5.75 -9.83
N SER A 433 -15.70 -5.90 -9.73
CA SER A 433 -15.07 -7.00 -9.00
C SER A 433 -13.64 -6.61 -8.62
N TYR A 434 -12.86 -7.55 -8.12
CA TYR A 434 -11.46 -7.37 -7.74
C TYR A 434 -10.58 -8.48 -8.32
N CYS A 435 -9.28 -8.19 -8.43
CA CYS A 435 -8.28 -9.14 -8.88
C CYS A 435 -7.80 -9.98 -7.69
N LEU A 436 -7.61 -11.29 -7.92
CA LEU A 436 -7.17 -12.25 -6.92
C LEU A 436 -6.22 -13.27 -7.55
N ASN A 437 -5.25 -13.78 -6.78
CA ASN A 437 -4.28 -14.78 -7.25
C ASN A 437 -3.64 -14.35 -8.58
N ASN A 438 -3.12 -13.13 -8.61
CA ASN A 438 -2.37 -12.55 -9.73
C ASN A 438 -3.19 -12.29 -10.99
N SER A 439 -4.53 -12.41 -10.93
CA SER A 439 -5.40 -12.29 -12.10
C SER A 439 -6.72 -11.61 -11.81
N CYS A 440 -7.21 -10.84 -12.76
CA CYS A 440 -8.54 -10.25 -12.79
C CYS A 440 -9.42 -11.15 -13.67
N LYS A 441 -10.41 -11.81 -13.07
CA LYS A 441 -11.19 -12.86 -13.74
C LYS A 441 -12.67 -12.50 -13.84
N PHE A 442 -13.23 -12.57 -15.04
CA PHE A 442 -14.66 -12.32 -15.25
C PHE A 442 -15.32 -13.42 -16.08
N LYS A 443 -16.59 -13.68 -15.77
CA LYS A 443 -17.47 -14.65 -16.45
C LYS A 443 -18.93 -14.33 -16.18
N ASN A 444 -19.85 -15.04 -16.83
CA ASN A 444 -21.29 -14.95 -16.59
C ASN A 444 -21.87 -13.54 -16.80
N LEU A 445 -21.26 -12.75 -17.67
CA LEU A 445 -21.77 -11.44 -18.06
C LEU A 445 -22.81 -11.61 -19.16
N ARG A 446 -24.00 -11.06 -18.97
CA ARG A 446 -25.03 -11.00 -20.02
C ARG A 446 -24.93 -9.67 -20.77
N LEU A 447 -24.63 -9.73 -22.06
CA LEU A 447 -24.42 -8.55 -22.90
C LEU A 447 -25.66 -8.29 -23.76
N VAL A 448 -26.21 -7.07 -23.70
CA VAL A 448 -27.42 -6.69 -24.43
C VAL A 448 -27.13 -5.46 -25.29
N GLY A 449 -27.46 -5.52 -26.58
CA GLY A 449 -27.27 -4.44 -27.54
C GLY A 449 -27.89 -4.79 -28.90
N PRO A 450 -28.16 -3.80 -29.78
CA PRO A 450 -28.55 -4.09 -31.16
C PRO A 450 -27.42 -4.84 -31.92
N PRO A 451 -27.73 -5.57 -33.00
CA PRO A 451 -26.72 -6.26 -33.80
C PRO A 451 -25.60 -5.31 -34.27
N GLY A 452 -24.35 -5.76 -34.19
CA GLY A 452 -23.20 -4.93 -34.53
C GLY A 452 -21.91 -5.33 -33.80
N ASP A 453 -20.88 -4.52 -34.01
CA ASP A 453 -19.56 -4.68 -33.40
C ASP A 453 -19.42 -3.83 -32.13
N TYR A 454 -18.99 -4.45 -31.04
CA TYR A 454 -18.83 -3.87 -29.72
C TYR A 454 -17.45 -4.16 -29.15
N VAL A 455 -17.13 -3.42 -28.09
CA VAL A 455 -15.94 -3.61 -27.26
C VAL A 455 -16.42 -3.89 -25.84
N LEU A 456 -15.91 -4.98 -25.27
CA LEU A 456 -15.98 -5.27 -23.84
C LEU A 456 -14.63 -4.91 -23.23
N GLU A 457 -14.60 -3.94 -22.33
CA GLU A 457 -13.40 -3.41 -21.72
C GLU A 457 -13.38 -3.72 -20.23
N LEU A 458 -12.31 -4.33 -19.75
CA LEU A 458 -11.99 -4.42 -18.33
C LEU A 458 -11.09 -3.23 -18.01
N LYS A 459 -11.47 -2.42 -17.02
CA LYS A 459 -10.70 -1.25 -16.58
C LYS A 459 -10.46 -1.30 -15.07
N ILE A 460 -9.22 -1.13 -14.63
CA ILE A 460 -8.92 -0.97 -13.20
C ILE A 460 -9.46 0.37 -12.72
N VAL A 461 -10.16 0.35 -11.59
CA VAL A 461 -10.78 1.52 -10.94
C VAL A 461 -10.28 1.73 -9.51
N GLY A 462 -9.56 0.77 -8.94
CA GLY A 462 -8.85 0.90 -7.66
C GLY A 462 -7.55 0.12 -7.71
N PHE A 463 -6.44 0.74 -7.32
CA PHE A 463 -5.08 0.21 -7.52
C PHE A 463 -4.45 -0.42 -6.29
N GLY A 464 -5.17 -0.46 -5.16
CA GLY A 464 -4.63 -0.97 -3.90
C GLY A 464 -3.37 -0.21 -3.47
N ASN A 465 -2.29 -0.95 -3.18
CA ASN A 465 -0.97 -0.40 -2.81
C ASN A 465 -0.15 0.15 -3.99
N TYR A 466 -0.66 0.04 -5.21
CA TYR A 466 0.03 0.48 -6.42
C TYR A 466 -0.45 1.87 -6.85
N GLU A 467 0.41 2.55 -7.60
CA GLU A 467 0.05 3.82 -8.21
C GLU A 467 -0.79 3.61 -9.48
N GLU A 468 -1.63 4.58 -9.80
CA GLU A 468 -2.40 4.58 -11.05
C GLU A 468 -1.46 4.61 -12.27
N PHE A 469 -1.79 3.80 -13.27
CA PHE A 469 -1.02 3.66 -14.51
C PHE A 469 -1.91 3.80 -15.75
N LEU A 470 -1.31 4.21 -16.87
CA LEU A 470 -2.07 4.62 -18.06
C LEU A 470 -2.74 3.45 -18.78
N ASN A 471 -2.06 2.31 -18.96
CA ASN A 471 -2.62 1.16 -19.66
C ASN A 471 -3.38 0.23 -18.70
N ASN A 472 -4.23 0.83 -17.87
CA ASN A 472 -5.02 0.15 -16.85
C ASN A 472 -6.31 -0.49 -17.39
N SER A 473 -6.44 -0.61 -18.72
CA SER A 473 -7.58 -1.28 -19.34
C SER A 473 -7.16 -2.24 -20.45
N ILE A 474 -8.00 -3.26 -20.67
CA ILE A 474 -7.82 -4.27 -21.71
C ILE A 474 -9.16 -4.58 -22.36
N LYS A 475 -9.14 -4.87 -23.67
CA LYS A 475 -10.33 -4.87 -24.53
C LYS A 475 -10.49 -6.19 -25.27
N LEU A 476 -11.73 -6.69 -25.32
CA LEU A 476 -12.16 -7.80 -26.18
C LEU A 476 -13.17 -7.30 -27.20
N ASN A 477 -13.05 -7.79 -28.44
CA ASN A 477 -14.04 -7.55 -29.46
C ASN A 477 -15.24 -8.48 -29.23
N VAL A 478 -16.45 -7.92 -29.28
CA VAL A 478 -17.70 -8.67 -29.19
C VAL A 478 -18.55 -8.36 -30.42
N LYS A 479 -19.13 -9.38 -31.03
CA LYS A 479 -20.06 -9.24 -32.15
C LYS A 479 -21.43 -9.75 -31.73
N ILE A 480 -22.40 -8.85 -31.66
CA ILE A 480 -23.79 -9.21 -31.44
C ILE A 480 -24.40 -9.61 -32.78
N LYS A 481 -24.80 -10.89 -32.90
CA LYS A 481 -25.40 -11.46 -34.11
C LYS A 481 -26.83 -10.94 -34.34
N GLU A 482 -27.24 -10.93 -35.60
CA GLU A 482 -28.64 -10.68 -35.95
C GLU A 482 -29.56 -11.80 -35.44
N CYS A 483 -30.75 -11.43 -34.96
CA CYS A 483 -31.71 -12.38 -34.39
C CYS A 483 -32.59 -13.03 -35.46
N ASN A 484 -31.97 -13.78 -36.38
CA ASN A 484 -32.66 -14.40 -37.51
C ASN A 484 -32.84 -15.92 -37.33
N GLU A 485 -32.37 -16.49 -36.23
CA GLU A 485 -32.47 -17.92 -36.00
C GLU A 485 -33.91 -18.36 -35.66
N PRO A 486 -34.39 -19.46 -36.26
CA PRO A 486 -35.74 -19.95 -36.00
C PRO A 486 -35.92 -20.35 -34.54
N GLY A 487 -36.97 -19.82 -33.91
CA GLY A 487 -37.31 -20.06 -32.51
C GLY A 487 -36.73 -19.05 -31.51
N TYR A 488 -35.97 -18.06 -31.97
CA TYR A 488 -35.58 -16.90 -31.15
C TYR A 488 -36.59 -15.76 -31.29
N ILE A 489 -36.71 -14.97 -30.23
CA ILE A 489 -37.57 -13.79 -30.15
C ILE A 489 -36.70 -12.56 -29.98
N TYR A 490 -36.94 -11.53 -30.81
CA TYR A 490 -36.27 -10.24 -30.71
C TYR A 490 -37.16 -9.18 -30.08
N GLN A 491 -37.12 -9.07 -28.74
CA GLN A 491 -38.00 -8.19 -27.97
C GLN A 491 -37.25 -7.52 -26.82
N ASP A 492 -37.71 -6.33 -26.39
CA ASP A 492 -37.29 -5.73 -25.13
C ASP A 492 -37.84 -6.55 -23.97
N LYS A 493 -36.95 -7.34 -23.36
CA LYS A 493 -37.26 -8.26 -22.28
C LYS A 493 -37.12 -7.60 -20.91
N ASP A 494 -36.22 -6.63 -20.80
CA ASP A 494 -35.78 -6.06 -19.53
C ASP A 494 -36.38 -4.66 -19.27
N GLY A 495 -37.10 -4.08 -20.23
CA GLY A 495 -37.75 -2.77 -20.10
C GLY A 495 -36.79 -1.58 -20.25
N GLU A 496 -35.60 -1.82 -20.79
CA GLU A 496 -34.53 -0.84 -20.95
C GLU A 496 -34.52 -0.21 -22.35
N ASN A 497 -35.53 -0.51 -23.17
CA ASN A 497 -35.61 -0.07 -24.56
C ASN A 497 -34.40 -0.55 -25.39
N ILE A 498 -33.89 -1.75 -25.07
CA ILE A 498 -32.87 -2.48 -25.83
C ILE A 498 -33.39 -3.90 -26.04
N LYS A 499 -33.52 -4.32 -27.30
CA LYS A 499 -34.05 -5.64 -27.63
C LYS A 499 -33.00 -6.74 -27.39
N SER A 500 -33.44 -7.81 -26.73
CA SER A 500 -32.69 -9.05 -26.58
C SER A 500 -33.17 -10.06 -27.61
N CYS A 501 -32.28 -10.95 -28.04
CA CYS A 501 -32.54 -12.12 -28.86
C CYS A 501 -32.40 -13.36 -28.00
N TYR A 502 -33.50 -14.02 -27.66
CA TYR A 502 -33.47 -15.18 -26.77
C TYR A 502 -34.46 -16.24 -27.21
N LYS A 503 -34.16 -17.48 -26.84
CA LYS A 503 -35.11 -18.58 -26.95
C LYS A 503 -36.05 -18.53 -25.74
N PRO A 504 -37.38 -18.51 -25.94
CA PRO A 504 -38.33 -18.42 -24.83
C PRO A 504 -38.23 -19.63 -23.91
N ILE A 505 -38.23 -19.39 -22.60
CA ILE A 505 -38.20 -20.43 -21.56
C ILE A 505 -39.47 -20.33 -20.73
N CYS A 506 -40.21 -21.43 -20.66
CA CYS A 506 -41.39 -21.55 -19.80
C CYS A 506 -41.05 -22.46 -18.61
N ASN A 507 -41.09 -21.90 -17.40
CA ASN A 507 -40.93 -22.61 -16.14
C ASN A 507 -42.10 -22.27 -15.18
N PRO A 508 -43.06 -23.19 -14.95
CA PRO A 508 -43.07 -24.58 -15.41
C PRO A 508 -43.26 -24.70 -16.93
N LYS A 509 -42.87 -25.86 -17.50
CA LYS A 509 -43.08 -26.16 -18.93
C LYS A 509 -44.57 -26.04 -19.28
N CYS A 510 -44.86 -25.61 -20.51
CA CYS A 510 -46.22 -25.55 -21.03
C CYS A 510 -46.92 -26.91 -20.88
N SER A 511 -48.11 -26.90 -20.28
CA SER A 511 -48.90 -28.12 -20.07
C SER A 511 -49.66 -28.51 -21.35
N ASN A 512 -50.13 -29.74 -21.41
CA ASN A 512 -51.07 -30.22 -22.44
C ASN A 512 -50.64 -29.95 -23.90
N GLN A 513 -49.33 -30.07 -24.20
CA GLN A 513 -48.75 -29.83 -25.54
C GLN A 513 -48.77 -28.36 -26.00
N GLY A 514 -48.91 -27.40 -25.10
CA GLY A 514 -48.70 -25.99 -25.42
C GLY A 514 -47.26 -25.70 -25.88
N VAL A 515 -47.08 -24.72 -26.76
CA VAL A 515 -45.76 -24.30 -27.26
C VAL A 515 -45.35 -23.01 -26.56
N CYS A 516 -44.13 -22.95 -26.01
CA CYS A 516 -43.64 -21.73 -25.39
C CYS A 516 -43.35 -20.68 -26.47
N ILE A 517 -44.14 -19.61 -26.51
CA ILE A 517 -44.03 -18.54 -27.52
C ILE A 517 -43.41 -17.25 -26.96
N ASN A 518 -43.29 -17.15 -25.64
CA ASN A 518 -42.55 -16.12 -24.92
C ASN A 518 -42.24 -16.66 -23.52
N ASP A 519 -41.38 -15.99 -22.75
CA ASP A 519 -41.06 -16.42 -21.40
C ASP A 519 -42.31 -16.55 -20.53
N ASN A 520 -42.57 -17.77 -20.06
CA ASN A 520 -43.75 -18.16 -19.30
C ASN A 520 -45.10 -17.84 -19.97
N ILE A 521 -45.12 -17.75 -21.31
CA ILE A 521 -46.32 -17.59 -22.12
C ILE A 521 -46.37 -18.71 -23.15
N CYS A 522 -47.39 -19.55 -23.02
CA CYS A 522 -47.62 -20.67 -23.89
C CYS A 522 -48.72 -20.35 -24.91
N ASP A 523 -48.52 -20.76 -26.15
CA ASP A 523 -49.55 -20.87 -27.16
C ASP A 523 -50.36 -22.14 -26.91
N CYS A 524 -51.59 -21.95 -26.46
CA CYS A 524 -52.54 -23.02 -26.20
C CYS A 524 -53.53 -23.24 -27.35
N SER A 525 -53.38 -22.54 -28.48
CA SER A 525 -54.34 -22.55 -29.61
C SER A 525 -54.57 -23.94 -30.20
N LYS A 526 -53.57 -24.82 -30.11
CA LYS A 526 -53.64 -26.22 -30.56
C LYS A 526 -54.16 -27.18 -29.46
N THR A 527 -54.57 -26.66 -28.31
CA THR A 527 -54.99 -27.44 -27.14
C THR A 527 -56.43 -27.08 -26.74
N THR A 528 -57.08 -27.95 -25.97
CA THR A 528 -58.41 -27.64 -25.37
C THR A 528 -58.33 -26.76 -24.12
N TYR A 529 -57.12 -26.32 -23.76
CA TYR A 529 -56.82 -25.59 -22.53
C TYR A 529 -56.46 -24.12 -22.83
N THR A 530 -56.54 -23.28 -21.80
CA THR A 530 -56.25 -21.85 -21.79
C THR A 530 -55.36 -21.49 -20.60
N GLY A 531 -55.12 -20.20 -20.40
CA GLY A 531 -54.25 -19.69 -19.33
C GLY A 531 -52.79 -19.62 -19.78
N ARG A 532 -51.95 -18.93 -19.00
CA ARG A 532 -50.56 -18.61 -19.38
C ARG A 532 -49.69 -19.84 -19.66
N ILE A 533 -50.02 -20.97 -19.05
CA ILE A 533 -49.27 -22.24 -19.16
C ILE A 533 -50.11 -23.40 -19.74
N CYS A 534 -51.27 -23.11 -20.36
CA CYS A 534 -52.20 -24.11 -20.91
C CYS A 534 -52.70 -25.14 -19.88
N SER A 535 -52.89 -24.72 -18.63
CA SER A 535 -53.37 -25.57 -17.53
C SER A 535 -54.85 -25.37 -17.21
N GLU A 536 -55.47 -24.30 -17.68
CA GLU A 536 -56.86 -23.98 -17.39
C GLU A 536 -57.76 -24.60 -18.45
N ARG A 537 -58.93 -25.15 -18.09
CA ARG A 537 -59.89 -25.59 -19.11
C ARG A 537 -60.66 -24.40 -19.64
N ASN A 538 -60.97 -24.42 -20.94
CA ASN A 538 -61.96 -23.50 -21.52
C ASN A 538 -63.23 -23.52 -20.66
N ARG A 539 -63.70 -22.34 -20.24
CA ARG A 539 -65.00 -22.23 -19.55
C ARG A 539 -66.07 -22.73 -20.50
N LEU A 540 -66.71 -23.85 -20.17
CA LEU A 540 -67.82 -24.39 -20.94
C LEU A 540 -68.88 -23.30 -21.10
N GLY A 541 -69.18 -22.94 -22.35
CA GLY A 541 -70.28 -22.03 -22.65
C GLY A 541 -71.57 -22.60 -22.07
N LYS A 542 -72.32 -21.77 -21.32
CA LYS A 542 -73.60 -22.19 -20.74
C LYS A 542 -74.52 -22.68 -21.87
N ASN A 543 -74.82 -23.98 -21.90
CA ASN A 543 -75.75 -24.54 -22.86
C ASN A 543 -77.17 -24.05 -22.53
N LYS A 544 -77.64 -23.04 -23.26
CA LYS A 544 -78.94 -22.39 -23.05
C LYS A 544 -80.09 -23.38 -23.08
N ILE A 545 -79.99 -24.43 -23.90
CA ILE A 545 -81.00 -25.49 -24.05
C ILE A 545 -81.09 -26.32 -22.76
N PHE A 546 -79.95 -26.72 -22.19
CA PHE A 546 -79.94 -27.51 -20.97
C PHE A 546 -80.53 -26.74 -19.78
N ASN A 547 -80.22 -25.44 -19.67
CA ASN A 547 -80.83 -24.57 -18.66
C ASN A 547 -82.35 -24.40 -18.88
N GLN A 548 -82.81 -24.30 -20.14
CA GLN A 548 -84.24 -24.25 -20.46
C GLN A 548 -84.96 -25.56 -20.12
N ILE A 549 -84.34 -26.71 -20.37
CA ILE A 549 -84.90 -28.02 -20.00
C ILE A 549 -85.05 -28.12 -18.48
N ILE A 550 -84.01 -27.79 -17.71
CA ILE A 550 -84.09 -27.79 -16.25
C ILE A 550 -85.20 -26.85 -15.77
N TYR A 551 -85.29 -25.65 -16.35
CA TYR A 551 -86.32 -24.68 -15.99
C TYR A 551 -87.75 -25.19 -16.25
N ILE A 552 -88.00 -25.84 -17.39
CA ILE A 552 -89.30 -26.44 -17.73
C ILE A 552 -89.63 -27.59 -16.76
N ILE A 553 -88.66 -28.45 -16.46
CA ILE A 553 -88.84 -29.56 -15.50
C ILE A 553 -89.18 -29.02 -14.11
N SER A 554 -88.49 -27.97 -13.66
CA SER A 554 -88.76 -27.31 -12.37
C SER A 554 -90.18 -26.72 -12.31
N ILE A 555 -90.65 -26.07 -13.39
CA ILE A 555 -92.04 -25.57 -13.47
C ILE A 555 -93.03 -26.73 -13.42
N GLY A 556 -92.78 -27.81 -14.16
CA GLY A 556 -93.61 -29.01 -14.15
C GLY A 556 -93.76 -29.59 -12.75
N PHE A 557 -92.66 -29.73 -12.01
CA PHE A 557 -92.70 -30.18 -10.61
C PHE A 557 -93.48 -29.24 -9.71
N ILE A 558 -93.32 -27.92 -9.85
CA ILE A 558 -94.09 -26.95 -9.06
C ILE A 558 -95.60 -27.11 -9.31
N ILE A 559 -96.02 -27.28 -10.55
CA ILE A 559 -97.44 -27.49 -10.90
C ILE A 559 -97.98 -28.79 -10.29
N VAL A 560 -97.23 -29.89 -10.38
CA VAL A 560 -97.62 -31.18 -9.77
C VAL A 560 -97.72 -31.07 -8.25
N THR A 561 -96.81 -30.35 -7.60
CA THR A 561 -96.84 -30.12 -6.15
C THR A 561 -98.06 -29.29 -5.75
N ILE A 562 -98.37 -28.21 -6.49
CA ILE A 562 -99.58 -27.41 -6.23
C ILE A 562 -100.85 -28.24 -6.46
N GLY A 563 -100.89 -29.03 -7.54
CA GLY A 563 -102.01 -29.91 -7.85
C GLY A 563 -102.24 -30.99 -6.79
N SER A 564 -101.18 -31.61 -6.28
CA SER A 564 -101.27 -32.59 -5.20
C SER A 564 -101.72 -31.96 -3.88
N ILE A 565 -101.22 -30.77 -3.52
CA ILE A 565 -101.71 -30.00 -2.37
C ILE A 565 -103.21 -29.70 -2.51
N TYR A 566 -103.65 -29.23 -3.69
CA TYR A 566 -105.06 -28.97 -3.95
C TYR A 566 -105.92 -30.22 -3.84
N PHE A 567 -105.45 -31.34 -4.41
CA PHE A 567 -106.17 -32.62 -4.39
C PHE A 567 -106.34 -33.15 -2.95
N VAL A 568 -105.27 -33.08 -2.15
CA VAL A 568 -105.30 -33.41 -0.71
C VAL A 568 -106.28 -32.50 0.03
N PHE A 569 -106.28 -31.19 -0.25
CA PHE A 569 -107.20 -30.25 0.39
C PHE A 569 -108.67 -30.51 0.02
N HIS A 570 -108.97 -30.78 -1.25
CA HIS A 570 -110.34 -31.01 -1.72
C HIS A 570 -110.90 -32.35 -1.23
N HIS A 571 -110.07 -33.41 -1.18
CA HIS A 571 -110.47 -34.74 -0.73
C HIS A 571 -110.22 -35.01 0.76
N ARG A 572 -109.95 -33.97 1.57
CA ARG A 572 -109.68 -34.07 3.02
C ARG A 572 -110.77 -34.74 3.87
N LYS A 573 -111.98 -34.94 3.31
CA LYS A 573 -113.10 -35.63 3.97
C LYS A 573 -113.16 -37.14 3.68
N ASN A 574 -112.35 -37.64 2.75
CA ASN A 574 -112.29 -39.07 2.41
C ASN A 574 -111.55 -39.85 3.51
N GLU A 575 -112.09 -40.98 3.94
CA GLU A 575 -111.60 -41.74 5.10
C GLU A 575 -110.14 -42.17 4.97
N ILE A 576 -109.68 -42.48 3.75
CA ILE A 576 -108.28 -42.88 3.47
C ILE A 576 -107.30 -41.71 3.72
N ILE A 577 -107.66 -40.48 3.32
CA ILE A 577 -106.79 -39.29 3.53
C ILE A 577 -106.84 -38.85 5.00
N LYS A 578 -107.97 -39.06 5.67
CA LYS A 578 -108.14 -38.79 7.11
C LYS A 578 -107.29 -39.70 7.99
N ALA A 579 -107.07 -40.96 7.58
CA ALA A 579 -106.26 -41.93 8.31
C ALA A 579 -104.75 -41.63 8.30
N GLY A 580 -104.27 -40.80 7.37
CA GLY A 580 -102.87 -40.39 7.26
C GLY A 580 -102.48 -39.15 8.06
N ASN A 581 -103.42 -38.52 8.77
CA ASN A 581 -103.17 -37.32 9.57
C ASN A 581 -102.83 -37.75 11.02
N ILE A 582 -101.57 -38.13 11.26
CA ILE A 582 -100.98 -38.30 12.60
C ILE A 582 -100.45 -36.94 13.07
#